data_AF-A0A7C5JWA1-F1
#
_entry.id   AF-A0A7C5JWA1-F1
#
_cell.length_a   1.000
_cell.length_b   1.000
_cell.length_c   1.000
_cell.angle_alpha   90.00
_cell.angle_beta   90.00
_cell.angle_gamma   90.00
#
_symmetry.space_group_name_H-M   'P 1'
#
loop_
_entity.id
_entity.type
_entity.pdbx_description
1 polymer ?
#
loop_
_entity_poly.entity_id
_entity_poly.type
_entity_poly.pdbx_seq_one_letter_code
_entity_poly.pdbx_strand_id
1 'polypeptide(L)'
;MGILWCCPEGARGMADPRQASWKEGFVLPALRAYAGGNAERSEWRSERLLLVTGAIGAGKTTFCKTFIDSLRDRSAATLDVAGILTPGLWQAGRKVGIEAMDLRTGETRHLACLRNGAFEGQGTAKWAFHPGTVEWANHVLAKAVPCKVLVVDELGPLEWLRGEGFMAGMEAADSGRYQCALVVVRDALLEHAIHRWPQAVEVRLESITQAREAASHWAQTLELR
;
A
#
# COMPACT_ATOMS: atom_id res chain seq x y z
N MET A 1 -13.34 56.36 14.53
CA MET A 1 -13.61 54.91 14.65
C MET A 1 -12.30 54.17 14.39
N GLY A 2 -11.64 53.68 15.45
CA GLY A 2 -10.58 52.65 15.36
C GLY A 2 -11.21 51.29 15.04
N ILE A 3 -10.50 50.17 14.87
CA ILE A 3 -9.26 49.66 15.49
C ILE A 3 -8.67 48.66 14.45
N LEU A 4 -7.47 48.86 13.92
CA LEU A 4 -6.20 48.21 14.32
C LEU A 4 -6.29 46.67 14.46
N TRP A 5 -5.67 45.91 13.56
CA TRP A 5 -5.16 44.58 13.91
C TRP A 5 -3.66 44.52 13.64
N CYS A 6 -2.96 44.15 14.69
CA CYS A 6 -1.54 44.25 14.91
C CYS A 6 -0.82 43.05 14.26
N CYS A 7 0.30 43.34 13.60
CA CYS A 7 1.33 42.35 13.30
C CYS A 7 2.21 42.20 14.56
N PRO A 8 2.55 40.99 15.02
CA PRO A 8 3.70 40.82 15.91
C PRO A 8 4.93 40.44 15.09
N GLU A 9 5.88 41.38 15.05
CA GLU A 9 7.28 41.07 14.78
C GLU A 9 7.87 40.27 15.95
N GLY A 10 8.73 39.30 15.63
CA GLY A 10 9.78 38.85 16.54
C GLY A 10 9.71 37.41 17.03
N ALA A 11 10.32 36.49 16.28
CA ALA A 11 11.07 35.36 16.86
C ALA A 11 12.13 34.87 15.86
N ARG A 12 13.34 35.41 15.99
CA ARG A 12 14.56 34.73 15.54
C ARG A 12 14.73 33.51 16.45
N GLY A 13 14.85 32.33 15.88
CA GLY A 13 15.08 31.10 16.63
C GLY A 13 15.15 29.90 15.69
N MET A 14 16.31 29.72 15.07
CA MET A 14 16.65 28.50 14.34
C MET A 14 16.74 27.36 15.37
N ALA A 15 15.78 26.46 15.39
CA ALA A 15 15.83 25.26 16.22
C ALA A 15 16.54 24.13 15.46
N ASP A 16 17.57 23.54 16.08
CA ASP A 16 18.30 22.36 15.62
C ASP A 16 17.35 21.15 15.55
N PRO A 17 17.22 20.45 14.40
CA PRO A 17 16.30 19.33 14.24
C PRO A 17 16.69 18.05 15.03
N ARG A 18 17.72 18.09 15.88
CA ARG A 18 18.23 16.93 16.63
C ARG A 18 17.83 16.87 18.11
N GLN A 19 16.92 17.73 18.59
CA GLN A 19 16.53 17.76 20.02
C GLN A 19 15.01 17.78 20.28
N ALA A 20 14.21 17.05 19.51
CA ALA A 20 12.81 16.82 19.90
C ALA A 20 12.72 15.68 20.94
N SER A 21 12.69 16.03 22.23
CA SER A 21 12.30 15.12 23.30
C SER A 21 10.79 14.88 23.25
N TRP A 22 10.35 13.64 23.03
CA TRP A 22 8.95 13.29 23.03
C TRP A 22 8.43 13.26 24.47
N LYS A 23 7.60 14.26 24.82
CA LYS A 23 6.70 14.13 25.97
C LYS A 23 5.49 13.33 25.53
N GLU A 24 5.18 12.31 26.34
CA GLU A 24 3.97 11.50 26.25
C GLU A 24 2.71 12.37 26.21
N GLY A 25 1.73 11.97 25.40
CA GLY A 25 0.35 12.45 25.50
C GLY A 25 -0.13 13.32 24.35
N PHE A 26 -0.51 12.71 23.23
CA PHE A 26 -1.58 13.25 22.37
C PHE A 26 -2.29 12.09 21.65
N VAL A 27 -3.24 11.47 22.35
CA VAL A 27 -4.23 10.58 21.73
C VAL A 27 -5.32 11.48 21.17
N LEU A 28 -5.46 11.56 19.85
CA LEU A 28 -6.63 12.17 19.21
C LEU A 28 -7.81 11.19 19.28
N PRO A 29 -8.98 11.57 19.86
CA PRO A 29 -10.19 10.78 19.76
C PRO A 29 -11.08 11.30 18.63
N ALA A 30 -11.29 10.49 17.58
CA ALA A 30 -12.46 10.48 16.69
C ALA A 30 -12.14 9.51 15.53
N LEU A 31 -12.86 8.41 15.32
CA LEU A 31 -14.23 8.40 14.81
C LEU A 31 -14.97 7.12 15.25
N ARG A 32 -15.84 7.26 16.26
CA ARG A 32 -17.07 6.47 16.38
C ARG A 32 -18.20 7.32 15.79
N ALA A 33 -18.64 7.00 14.59
CA ALA A 33 -20.04 7.13 14.13
C ALA A 33 -20.12 6.87 12.62
N TYR A 34 -20.45 5.64 12.22
CA TYR A 34 -21.26 5.38 11.03
C TYR A 34 -22.18 4.21 11.35
N ALA A 35 -23.25 4.53 12.09
CA ALA A 35 -24.44 3.70 12.22
C ALA A 35 -25.56 4.45 11.50
N GLY A 36 -26.01 3.92 10.36
CA GLY A 36 -27.17 4.44 9.62
C GLY A 36 -27.15 4.09 8.13
N GLY A 37 -27.86 3.03 7.73
CA GLY A 37 -28.08 2.65 6.32
C GLY A 37 -28.10 1.14 6.09
N ASN A 38 -29.23 0.49 6.37
CA ASN A 38 -29.48 -0.95 6.14
C ASN A 38 -29.79 -1.21 4.65
N ALA A 39 -29.00 -2.09 3.99
CA ALA A 39 -29.46 -3.13 3.03
C ALA A 39 -28.32 -3.79 2.21
N GLU A 40 -27.12 -3.19 2.06
CA GLU A 40 -26.07 -3.75 1.18
C GLU A 40 -24.82 -4.29 1.91
N ARG A 41 -24.79 -4.27 3.25
CA ARG A 41 -23.63 -4.73 4.05
C ARG A 41 -23.43 -6.25 4.10
N SER A 42 -24.32 -7.06 3.54
CA SER A 42 -24.35 -8.50 3.79
C SER A 42 -23.49 -9.36 2.86
N GLU A 43 -22.96 -8.82 1.75
CA GLU A 43 -22.29 -9.64 0.72
C GLU A 43 -20.75 -9.59 0.79
N TRP A 44 -20.18 -8.56 1.41
CA TRP A 44 -18.73 -8.34 1.54
C TRP A 44 -18.31 -8.33 3.01
N ARG A 45 -18.31 -9.51 3.66
CA ARG A 45 -17.56 -9.68 4.92
C ARG A 45 -16.08 -9.84 4.55
N SER A 46 -15.22 -9.04 5.16
CA SER A 46 -13.77 -9.11 4.96
C SER A 46 -13.25 -10.49 5.37
N GLU A 47 -12.93 -11.35 4.40
CA GLU A 47 -12.44 -12.71 4.66
C GLU A 47 -10.94 -12.79 4.32
N ARG A 48 -10.14 -12.10 5.17
CA ARG A 48 -8.66 -12.16 5.31
C ARG A 48 -7.88 -11.04 4.61
N LEU A 49 -6.99 -10.41 5.37
CA LEU A 49 -5.93 -9.53 4.88
C LEU A 49 -4.61 -10.28 5.12
N LEU A 50 -3.86 -10.52 4.05
CA LEU A 50 -2.51 -11.08 4.09
C LEU A 50 -1.49 -9.94 4.03
N LEU A 51 -0.69 -9.81 5.09
CA LEU A 51 0.45 -8.90 5.12
C LEU A 51 1.67 -9.63 4.56
N VAL A 52 2.04 -9.30 3.34
CA VAL A 52 3.17 -9.92 2.66
C VAL A 52 4.44 -9.14 3.00
N THR A 53 5.33 -9.77 3.76
CA THR A 53 6.61 -9.20 4.20
C THR A 53 7.78 -10.01 3.67
N GLY A 54 8.98 -9.46 3.78
CA GLY A 54 10.23 -10.07 3.38
C GLY A 54 11.26 -9.02 2.96
N ALA A 55 12.53 -9.42 2.98
CA ALA A 55 13.65 -8.59 2.53
C ALA A 55 13.48 -8.08 1.08
N ILE A 56 14.26 -7.07 0.71
CA ILE A 56 14.33 -6.61 -0.69
C ILE A 56 14.82 -7.79 -1.55
N GLY A 57 14.05 -8.13 -2.59
CA GLY A 57 14.36 -9.27 -3.46
C GLY A 57 13.79 -10.62 -3.00
N ALA A 58 13.11 -10.70 -1.85
CA ALA A 58 12.46 -11.93 -1.38
C ALA A 58 11.29 -12.41 -2.26
N GLY A 59 10.89 -11.63 -3.28
CA GLY A 59 9.85 -12.04 -4.22
C GLY A 59 8.42 -11.65 -3.82
N LYS A 60 8.23 -10.59 -3.02
CA LYS A 60 6.88 -10.12 -2.60
C LYS A 60 5.92 -9.83 -3.76
N THR A 61 6.34 -9.03 -4.74
CA THR A 61 5.56 -8.83 -5.98
C THR A 61 5.33 -10.15 -6.73
N THR A 62 6.32 -11.06 -6.73
CA THR A 62 6.17 -12.40 -7.33
C THR A 62 5.10 -13.22 -6.62
N PHE A 63 5.05 -13.18 -5.29
CA PHE A 63 4.01 -13.82 -4.49
C PHE A 63 2.63 -13.31 -4.91
N CYS A 64 2.42 -11.99 -4.95
CA CYS A 64 1.14 -11.41 -5.36
C CYS A 64 0.73 -11.85 -6.77
N LYS A 65 1.66 -11.79 -7.73
CA LYS A 65 1.40 -12.24 -9.10
C LYS A 65 1.03 -13.73 -9.14
N THR A 66 1.83 -14.60 -8.54
CA THR A 66 1.59 -16.05 -8.54
C THR A 66 0.30 -16.41 -7.81
N PHE A 67 -0.06 -15.68 -6.75
CA PHE A 67 -1.31 -15.87 -6.02
C PHE A 67 -2.51 -15.54 -6.91
N ILE A 68 -2.48 -14.40 -7.60
CA ILE A 68 -3.53 -14.00 -8.54
C ILE A 68 -3.65 -15.00 -9.69
N ASP A 69 -2.53 -15.38 -10.30
CA ASP A 69 -2.49 -16.35 -11.40
C ASP A 69 -3.10 -17.69 -10.96
N SER A 70 -2.73 -18.18 -9.77
CA SER A 70 -3.28 -19.43 -9.20
C SER A 70 -4.80 -19.35 -8.94
N LEU A 71 -5.31 -18.19 -8.51
CA LEU A 71 -6.75 -18.00 -8.33
C LEU A 71 -7.51 -17.94 -9.65
N ARG A 72 -6.91 -17.31 -10.68
CA ARG A 72 -7.50 -17.26 -12.02
C ARG A 72 -7.58 -18.64 -12.66
N ASP A 73 -6.52 -19.45 -12.52
CA ASP A 73 -6.45 -20.80 -13.08
C ASP A 73 -7.53 -21.75 -12.55
N ARG A 74 -8.01 -21.54 -11.31
CA ARG A 74 -9.07 -22.36 -10.69
C ARG A 74 -10.48 -21.78 -10.82
N SER A 75 -10.62 -20.55 -11.30
CA SER A 75 -11.91 -19.86 -11.33
C SER A 75 -12.61 -20.09 -12.68
N ALA A 76 -13.82 -20.66 -12.64
CA ALA A 76 -14.65 -20.81 -13.84
C ALA A 76 -15.26 -19.47 -14.32
N ALA A 77 -15.30 -18.46 -13.45
CA ALA A 77 -15.78 -17.11 -13.74
C ALA A 77 -14.64 -16.09 -13.74
N THR A 78 -14.84 -14.95 -14.38
CA THR A 78 -13.90 -13.83 -14.34
C THR A 78 -13.70 -13.36 -12.91
N LEU A 79 -12.48 -13.51 -12.39
CA LEU A 79 -12.11 -13.07 -11.06
C LEU A 79 -11.89 -11.55 -11.02
N ASP A 80 -12.66 -10.84 -10.19
CA ASP A 80 -12.45 -9.41 -9.95
C ASP A 80 -11.25 -9.18 -9.02
N VAL A 81 -10.11 -8.91 -9.64
CA VAL A 81 -8.86 -8.54 -8.97
C VAL A 81 -8.64 -7.05 -9.20
N ALA A 82 -8.52 -6.30 -8.11
CA ALA A 82 -8.38 -4.84 -8.13
C ALA A 82 -7.14 -4.37 -7.37
N GLY A 83 -6.76 -3.12 -7.64
CA GLY A 83 -5.64 -2.44 -7.01
C GLY A 83 -4.39 -2.42 -7.90
N ILE A 84 -3.25 -2.19 -7.27
CA ILE A 84 -1.98 -1.89 -7.96
C ILE A 84 -0.94 -2.97 -7.63
N LEU A 85 -0.36 -3.55 -8.67
CA LEU A 85 0.86 -4.36 -8.58
C LEU A 85 2.06 -3.53 -9.08
N THR A 86 3.24 -3.68 -8.48
CA THR A 86 4.43 -2.89 -8.84
C THR A 86 5.58 -3.73 -9.41
N PRO A 87 5.44 -4.31 -10.61
CA PRO A 87 6.49 -5.14 -11.18
C PRO A 87 7.78 -4.36 -11.43
N GLY A 88 8.91 -5.05 -11.27
CA GLY A 88 10.21 -4.49 -11.61
C GLY A 88 10.48 -4.55 -13.10
N LEU A 89 11.02 -3.47 -13.65
CA LEU A 89 11.61 -3.47 -14.99
C LEU A 89 13.04 -3.96 -14.91
N TRP A 90 13.35 -4.98 -15.71
CA TRP A 90 14.67 -5.61 -15.74
C TRP A 90 15.28 -5.54 -17.13
N GLN A 91 16.54 -5.11 -17.20
CA GLN A 91 17.33 -5.08 -18.43
C GLN A 91 18.69 -5.71 -18.14
N ALA A 92 19.08 -6.73 -18.92
CA ALA A 92 20.35 -7.46 -18.75
C ALA A 92 20.61 -7.91 -17.30
N GLY A 93 19.59 -8.44 -16.61
CA GLY A 93 19.69 -8.93 -15.23
C GLY A 93 19.71 -7.84 -14.15
N ARG A 94 19.62 -6.56 -14.51
CA ARG A 94 19.58 -5.43 -13.58
C ARG A 94 18.18 -4.80 -13.53
N LYS A 95 17.67 -4.54 -12.32
CA LYS A 95 16.43 -3.77 -12.15
C LYS A 95 16.69 -2.30 -12.50
N VAL A 96 16.09 -1.83 -13.59
CA VAL A 96 16.24 -0.47 -14.14
C VAL A 96 15.08 0.45 -13.79
N GLY A 97 13.94 -0.11 -13.40
CA GLY A 97 12.74 0.66 -13.07
C GLY A 97 11.70 -0.15 -12.29
N ILE A 98 10.59 0.52 -12.01
CA ILE A 98 9.40 -0.03 -11.38
C ILE A 98 8.20 0.49 -12.18
N GLU A 99 7.27 -0.40 -12.49
CA GLU A 99 5.97 -0.04 -13.06
C GLU A 99 4.90 -0.05 -11.96
N ALA A 100 3.79 0.64 -12.21
CA ALA A 100 2.54 0.43 -11.52
C ALA A 100 1.53 -0.11 -12.54
N MET A 101 0.87 -1.22 -12.20
CA MET A 101 -0.11 -1.90 -13.04
C MET A 101 -1.46 -1.94 -12.35
N ASP A 102 -2.50 -1.43 -13.01
CA ASP A 102 -3.89 -1.61 -12.59
C ASP A 102 -4.32 -3.05 -12.92
N LEU A 103 -4.70 -3.80 -11.89
CA LEU A 103 -5.03 -5.22 -12.03
C LEU A 103 -6.39 -5.48 -12.69
N ARG A 104 -7.29 -4.48 -12.74
CA ARG A 104 -8.59 -4.60 -13.41
C ARG A 104 -8.48 -4.36 -14.91
N THR A 105 -7.74 -3.32 -15.29
CA THR A 105 -7.64 -2.90 -16.70
C THR A 105 -6.41 -3.46 -17.42
N GLY A 106 -5.37 -3.81 -16.66
CA GLY A 106 -4.04 -4.14 -17.19
C GLY A 106 -3.24 -2.90 -17.62
N GLU A 107 -3.75 -1.68 -17.42
CA GLU A 107 -3.00 -0.46 -17.74
C GLU A 107 -1.72 -0.40 -16.88
N THR A 108 -0.60 -0.09 -17.54
CA THR A 108 0.72 0.01 -16.91
C THR A 108 1.31 1.40 -17.11
N ARG A 109 1.97 1.93 -16.08
CA ARG A 109 2.70 3.21 -16.12
C ARG A 109 4.03 3.09 -15.39
N HIS A 110 5.06 3.78 -15.87
CA HIS A 110 6.34 3.87 -15.16
C HIS A 110 6.16 4.58 -13.82
N LEU A 111 6.38 3.85 -12.72
CA LEU A 111 6.24 4.36 -11.37
C LEU A 111 7.54 5.01 -10.89
N ALA A 112 8.67 4.34 -11.11
CA ALA A 112 9.95 4.85 -10.65
C ALA A 112 11.12 4.41 -11.54
N CYS A 113 12.14 5.27 -11.60
CA CYS A 113 13.42 5.00 -12.24
C CYS A 113 14.57 5.11 -11.24
N LEU A 114 15.73 4.55 -11.61
CA LEU A 114 16.94 4.71 -10.80
C LEU A 114 17.27 6.20 -10.64
N ARG A 115 17.53 6.61 -9.40
CA ARG A 115 17.87 8.00 -9.11
C ARG A 115 19.25 8.33 -9.71
N ASN A 116 19.30 9.29 -10.62
CA ASN A 116 20.53 9.85 -11.18
C ASN A 116 20.73 11.28 -10.65
N GLY A 117 21.44 11.43 -9.52
CA GLY A 117 21.76 12.73 -8.92
C GLY A 117 20.76 13.25 -7.88
N ALA A 118 20.92 14.53 -7.49
CA ALA A 118 20.07 15.21 -6.51
C ALA A 118 18.80 15.75 -7.20
N PHE A 119 17.66 15.16 -6.88
CA PHE A 119 16.33 15.62 -7.31
C PHE A 119 15.46 15.86 -6.08
N GLU A 120 14.73 16.96 -6.06
CA GLU A 120 13.71 17.27 -5.05
C GLU A 120 12.36 16.68 -5.51
N GLY A 121 11.87 15.64 -4.82
CA GLY A 121 10.61 14.97 -5.20
C GLY A 121 10.30 13.71 -4.39
N GLN A 122 9.17 13.08 -4.69
CA GLN A 122 8.74 11.84 -4.03
C GLN A 122 9.68 10.67 -4.38
N GLY A 123 10.02 9.85 -3.39
CA GLY A 123 10.77 8.61 -3.61
C GLY A 123 11.63 8.14 -2.45
N THR A 124 12.37 7.06 -2.70
CA THR A 124 13.27 6.43 -1.72
C THR A 124 14.73 6.77 -2.03
N ALA A 125 15.66 6.34 -1.17
CA ALA A 125 17.10 6.56 -1.39
C ALA A 125 17.59 6.09 -2.79
N LYS A 126 16.98 5.04 -3.35
CA LYS A 126 17.39 4.43 -4.63
C LYS A 126 16.52 4.81 -5.83
N TRP A 127 15.25 5.16 -5.59
CA TRP A 127 14.23 5.29 -6.64
C TRP A 127 13.61 6.69 -6.62
N ALA A 128 13.58 7.34 -7.78
CA ALA A 128 12.81 8.57 -7.99
C ALA A 128 11.45 8.20 -8.57
N PHE A 129 10.36 8.63 -7.93
CA PHE A 129 9.00 8.31 -8.35
C PHE A 129 8.47 9.36 -9.31
N HIS A 130 7.67 8.93 -10.28
CA HIS A 130 6.93 9.81 -11.17
C HIS A 130 5.64 10.28 -10.49
N PRO A 131 5.50 11.57 -10.13
CA PRO A 131 4.35 12.04 -9.35
C PRO A 131 3.00 11.77 -10.03
N GLY A 132 2.91 11.98 -11.35
CA GLY A 132 1.69 11.70 -12.11
C GLY A 132 1.30 10.22 -12.14
N THR A 133 2.27 9.30 -12.00
CA THR A 133 1.97 7.87 -11.87
C THR A 133 1.50 7.52 -10.46
N VAL A 134 2.06 8.15 -9.43
CA VAL A 134 1.59 7.99 -8.04
C VAL A 134 0.16 8.51 -7.89
N GLU A 135 -0.14 9.67 -8.47
CA GLU A 135 -1.49 10.24 -8.47
C GLU A 135 -2.50 9.32 -9.19
N TRP A 136 -2.15 8.84 -10.39
CA TRP A 136 -2.96 7.88 -11.13
C TRP A 136 -3.19 6.58 -10.32
N ALA A 137 -2.15 6.03 -9.71
CA ALA A 137 -2.27 4.81 -8.91
C ALA A 137 -3.20 5.00 -7.71
N ASN A 138 -3.14 6.16 -7.04
CA ASN A 138 -4.10 6.49 -5.98
C ASN A 138 -5.54 6.60 -6.51
N HIS A 139 -5.74 7.16 -7.71
CA HIS A 139 -7.06 7.21 -8.32
C HIS A 139 -7.62 5.82 -8.62
N VAL A 140 -6.77 4.89 -9.07
CA VAL A 140 -7.13 3.47 -9.24
C VAL A 140 -7.49 2.84 -7.89
N LEU A 141 -6.65 3.02 -6.88
CA LEU A 141 -6.84 2.45 -5.53
C LEU A 141 -8.09 2.97 -4.84
N ALA A 142 -8.42 4.25 -4.98
CA ALA A 142 -9.64 4.86 -4.43
C ALA A 142 -10.93 4.22 -4.98
N LYS A 143 -10.85 3.61 -6.17
CA LYS A 143 -11.96 2.92 -6.86
C LYS A 143 -11.81 1.40 -6.83
N ALA A 144 -10.79 0.86 -6.16
CA ALA A 144 -10.48 -0.57 -6.20
C ALA A 144 -11.54 -1.41 -5.49
N VAL A 145 -12.17 -0.89 -4.44
CA VAL A 145 -13.17 -1.61 -3.64
C VAL A 145 -14.61 -1.14 -3.95
N PRO A 146 -15.62 -2.04 -3.93
CA PRO A 146 -15.53 -3.46 -3.55
C PRO A 146 -14.88 -4.35 -4.61
N CYS A 147 -14.25 -5.45 -4.20
CA CYS A 147 -13.64 -6.45 -5.10
C CYS A 147 -13.48 -7.85 -4.47
N LYS A 148 -13.23 -8.90 -5.25
CA LYS A 148 -12.91 -10.23 -4.68
C LYS A 148 -11.49 -10.24 -4.10
N VAL A 149 -10.51 -9.75 -4.87
CA VAL A 149 -9.11 -9.70 -4.43
C VAL A 149 -8.59 -8.27 -4.58
N LEU A 150 -8.17 -7.66 -3.46
CA LEU A 150 -7.48 -6.38 -3.44
C LEU A 150 -5.96 -6.62 -3.39
N VAL A 151 -5.17 -5.88 -4.18
CA VAL A 151 -3.71 -5.85 -4.05
C VAL A 151 -3.22 -4.42 -3.89
N VAL A 152 -2.42 -4.21 -2.84
CA VAL A 152 -1.70 -2.97 -2.60
C VAL A 152 -0.22 -3.32 -2.43
N ASP A 153 0.55 -3.18 -3.51
CA ASP A 153 1.97 -3.53 -3.53
C ASP A 153 2.87 -2.34 -3.13
N GLU A 154 4.02 -2.65 -2.50
CA GLU A 154 5.07 -1.72 -2.06
C GLU A 154 4.64 -0.59 -1.11
N LEU A 155 3.83 -0.88 -0.09
CA LEU A 155 3.63 0.06 1.02
C LEU A 155 4.91 0.24 1.86
N GLY A 156 5.28 1.49 2.12
CA GLY A 156 6.56 1.85 2.67
C GLY A 156 6.56 3.10 3.56
N PRO A 157 7.76 3.66 3.81
CA PRO A 157 7.92 4.84 4.65
C PRO A 157 7.24 6.10 4.09
N LEU A 158 6.95 6.15 2.78
CA LEU A 158 6.25 7.30 2.19
C LEU A 158 4.85 7.42 2.79
N GLU A 159 4.14 6.31 2.88
CA GLU A 159 2.76 6.28 3.35
C GLU A 159 2.68 6.52 4.87
N TRP A 160 3.51 5.84 5.66
CA TRP A 160 3.48 5.95 7.12
C TRP A 160 4.13 7.21 7.67
N LEU A 161 5.28 7.62 7.13
CA LEU A 161 6.07 8.70 7.74
C LEU A 161 5.82 10.06 7.08
N ARG A 162 5.33 10.08 5.83
CA ARG A 162 5.18 11.31 5.06
C ARG A 162 3.75 11.58 4.60
N GLY A 163 2.83 10.62 4.73
CA GLY A 163 1.48 10.74 4.19
C GLY A 163 1.46 10.88 2.67
N GLU A 164 2.46 10.32 2.00
CA GLU A 164 2.66 10.35 0.54
C GLU A 164 2.62 8.93 -0.04
N GLY A 165 2.67 8.78 -1.36
CA GLY A 165 2.65 7.46 -2.00
C GLY A 165 1.23 6.91 -2.12
N PHE A 166 1.02 5.62 -1.88
CA PHE A 166 -0.26 4.92 -2.11
C PHE A 166 -1.25 5.03 -0.94
N MET A 167 -1.55 6.26 -0.51
CA MET A 167 -2.48 6.55 0.60
C MET A 167 -3.87 5.93 0.39
N ALA A 168 -4.42 6.01 -0.82
CA ALA A 168 -5.72 5.42 -1.14
C ALA A 168 -5.71 3.89 -1.03
N GLY A 169 -4.54 3.25 -1.13
CA GLY A 169 -4.37 1.82 -0.91
C GLY A 169 -4.56 1.43 0.56
N MET A 170 -4.07 2.26 1.49
CA MET A 170 -4.32 2.05 2.92
C MET A 170 -5.81 2.18 3.24
N GLU A 171 -6.48 3.19 2.70
CA GLU A 171 -7.92 3.40 2.88
C GLU A 171 -8.75 2.25 2.29
N ALA A 172 -8.37 1.74 1.12
CA ALA A 172 -9.01 0.57 0.52
C ALA A 172 -8.88 -0.68 1.41
N ALA A 173 -7.69 -0.91 1.97
CA ALA A 173 -7.43 -2.00 2.91
C ALA A 173 -8.24 -1.83 4.21
N ASP A 174 -8.31 -0.62 4.77
CA ASP A 174 -9.10 -0.34 5.98
C ASP A 174 -10.60 -0.57 5.78
N SER A 175 -11.11 -0.32 4.57
CA SER A 175 -12.53 -0.43 4.27
C SER A 175 -13.09 -1.83 4.46
N GLY A 176 -12.23 -2.87 4.37
CA GLY A 176 -12.65 -4.27 4.46
C GLY A 176 -13.60 -4.72 3.35
N ARG A 177 -13.83 -3.90 2.32
CA ARG A 177 -14.77 -4.19 1.22
C ARG A 177 -14.11 -5.09 0.16
N TYR A 178 -13.57 -6.21 0.60
CA TYR A 178 -12.98 -7.22 -0.27
C TYR A 178 -13.17 -8.61 0.35
N GLN A 179 -13.08 -9.68 -0.45
CA GLN A 179 -12.98 -11.01 0.13
C GLN A 179 -11.57 -11.26 0.66
N CYS A 180 -10.54 -11.11 -0.16
CA CYS A 180 -9.13 -11.19 0.26
C CYS A 180 -8.35 -9.92 -0.11
N ALA A 181 -7.46 -9.47 0.76
CA ALA A 181 -6.49 -8.41 0.44
C ALA A 181 -5.05 -8.90 0.59
N LEU A 182 -4.21 -8.58 -0.39
CA LEU A 182 -2.76 -8.72 -0.32
C LEU A 182 -2.16 -7.32 -0.13
N VAL A 183 -1.57 -7.08 1.03
CA VAL A 183 -0.92 -5.81 1.34
C VAL A 183 0.57 -6.08 1.54
N VAL A 184 1.38 -5.56 0.63
CA VAL A 184 2.83 -5.77 0.67
C VAL A 184 3.47 -4.64 1.47
N VAL A 185 4.13 -4.98 2.56
CA VAL A 185 4.75 -4.00 3.47
C VAL A 185 6.25 -4.28 3.58
N ARG A 186 7.05 -3.22 3.68
CA ARG A 186 8.48 -3.36 4.01
C ARG A 186 8.66 -3.85 5.45
N ASP A 187 9.56 -4.81 5.67
CA ASP A 187 9.81 -5.43 6.99
C ASP A 187 9.94 -4.44 8.15
N ALA A 188 10.62 -3.31 7.94
CA ALA A 188 10.80 -2.29 8.97
C ALA A 188 9.48 -1.63 9.45
N LEU A 189 8.37 -1.85 8.75
CA LEU A 189 7.05 -1.30 9.05
C LEU A 189 6.04 -2.36 9.47
N LEU A 190 6.48 -3.61 9.68
CA LEU A 190 5.60 -4.71 10.09
C LEU A 190 4.81 -4.37 11.35
N GLU A 191 5.46 -3.84 12.39
CA GLU A 191 4.79 -3.48 13.64
C GLU A 191 3.69 -2.42 13.42
N HIS A 192 3.99 -1.40 12.60
CA HIS A 192 3.01 -0.37 12.24
C HIS A 192 1.83 -0.94 11.43
N ALA A 193 2.09 -1.90 10.54
CA ALA A 193 1.06 -2.57 9.76
C ALA A 193 0.18 -3.47 10.62
N ILE A 194 0.75 -4.24 11.55
CA ILE A 194 0.00 -5.06 12.52
C ILE A 194 -0.85 -4.18 13.42
N HIS A 195 -0.33 -3.03 13.86
CA HIS A 195 -1.11 -2.09 14.67
C HIS A 195 -2.32 -1.54 13.91
N ARG A 196 -2.17 -1.25 12.61
CA ARG A 196 -3.27 -0.77 11.75
C ARG A 196 -4.26 -1.89 11.41
N TRP A 197 -3.77 -3.09 11.13
CA TRP A 197 -4.57 -4.26 10.73
C TRP A 197 -4.31 -5.45 11.67
N PRO A 198 -4.82 -5.41 12.91
CA PRO A 198 -4.57 -6.45 13.92
C PRO A 198 -5.13 -7.83 13.55
N GLN A 199 -6.09 -7.88 12.63
CA GLN A 199 -6.69 -9.10 12.09
C GLN A 199 -5.88 -9.71 10.94
N ALA A 200 -4.82 -9.05 10.49
CA ALA A 200 -4.05 -9.51 9.35
C ALA A 200 -3.22 -10.74 9.67
N VAL A 201 -3.00 -11.59 8.67
CA VAL A 201 -2.09 -12.74 8.76
C VAL A 201 -0.80 -12.38 8.04
N GLU A 202 0.33 -12.44 8.74
CA GLU A 202 1.64 -12.23 8.13
C GLU A 202 2.02 -13.44 7.26
N VAL A 203 2.46 -13.14 6.03
CA VAL A 203 3.13 -14.07 5.13
C VAL A 203 4.54 -13.57 4.91
N ARG A 204 5.48 -14.10 5.69
CA ARG A 204 6.89 -13.73 5.63
C ARG A 204 7.63 -14.51 4.55
N LEU A 205 8.30 -13.80 3.66
CA LEU A 205 9.05 -14.37 2.54
C LEU A 205 10.55 -14.17 2.72
N GLU A 206 11.31 -15.23 2.49
CA GLU A 206 12.77 -15.28 2.59
C GLU A 206 13.43 -15.43 1.20
N SER A 207 12.73 -16.04 0.25
CA SER A 207 13.24 -16.26 -1.11
C SER A 207 12.15 -16.26 -2.18
N ILE A 208 12.54 -16.00 -3.43
CA ILE A 208 11.61 -16.02 -4.57
C ILE A 208 10.99 -17.40 -4.83
N THR A 209 11.71 -18.48 -4.50
CA THR A 209 11.20 -19.85 -4.63
C THR A 209 10.08 -20.08 -3.62
N GLN A 210 10.35 -19.78 -2.35
CA GLN A 210 9.34 -19.85 -1.28
C GLN A 210 8.14 -18.95 -1.59
N ALA A 211 8.36 -17.76 -2.16
CA ALA A 211 7.29 -16.84 -2.54
C ALA A 211 6.29 -17.49 -3.52
N ARG A 212 6.78 -18.29 -4.49
CA ARG A 212 5.90 -18.98 -5.45
C ARG A 212 5.14 -20.11 -4.78
N GLU A 213 5.82 -20.94 -3.98
CA GLU A 213 5.21 -22.07 -3.27
C GLU A 213 4.14 -21.60 -2.28
N ALA A 214 4.46 -20.59 -1.47
CA ALA A 214 3.55 -19.99 -0.51
C ALA A 214 2.33 -19.37 -1.22
N ALA A 215 2.53 -18.68 -2.35
CA ALA A 215 1.45 -18.08 -3.10
C ALA A 215 0.45 -19.13 -3.60
N SER A 216 0.93 -20.23 -4.18
CA SER A 216 0.09 -21.33 -4.64
C SER A 216 -0.66 -21.99 -3.48
N HIS A 217 0.01 -22.22 -2.35
CA HIS A 217 -0.62 -22.77 -1.15
C HIS A 217 -1.73 -21.85 -0.61
N TRP A 218 -1.44 -20.57 -0.40
CA TRP A 218 -2.43 -19.61 0.10
C TRP A 218 -3.63 -19.48 -0.85
N ALA A 219 -3.40 -19.46 -2.17
CA ALA A 219 -4.47 -19.43 -3.17
C ALA A 219 -5.36 -20.68 -3.13
N GLN A 220 -4.83 -21.84 -2.73
CA GLN A 220 -5.63 -23.07 -2.55
C GLN A 220 -6.53 -22.98 -1.32
N THR A 221 -6.04 -22.39 -0.23
CA THR A 221 -6.79 -22.23 1.04
C THR A 221 -7.87 -21.14 1.00
N LEU A 222 -7.90 -20.32 -0.06
CA LEU A 222 -8.89 -19.27 -0.22
C LEU A 222 -10.11 -19.81 -0.97
N GLU A 223 -11.27 -19.75 -0.33
CA GLU A 223 -12.56 -20.04 -0.92
C GLU A 223 -13.25 -18.72 -1.27
N LEU A 224 -13.16 -18.33 -2.53
CA LEU A 224 -13.88 -17.16 -3.03
C LEU A 224 -15.35 -17.55 -3.25
N ARG A 225 -16.25 -16.82 -2.60
CA ARG A 225 -17.71 -17.00 -2.74
C ARG A 225 -18.26 -16.14 -3.85
#